data_AF-A0A6A9S922-F1
#
_entry.id   AF-A0A6A9S922-F1
#
_cell.length_a   1.000
_cell.length_b   1.000
_cell.length_c   1.000
_cell.angle_alpha   90.00
_cell.angle_beta   90.00
_cell.angle_gamma   90.00
#
_symmetry.space_group_name_H-M   'P 1'
#
loop_
_entity.id
_entity.type
_entity.pdbx_description
1 polymer ?
#
loop_
_entity_poly.entity_id
_entity_poly.type
_entity_poly.pdbx_seq_one_letter_code
_entity_poly.pdbx_strand_id
1 'polypeptide(L)'
;MMNKNVNYGVLTNGKQYRFFQRRVDASNVNVQQVGDVDLGDLPNRLAVLKAYEKDAIESGESGKILGRINELREARQTLEADKDDLAVELSNTLANEISDAISSLAETQAKEMIDRLVEDIDSEIDTDGGGGTDDPIGGGGGGIEPSDNHIAGRIRRAEMDGDDDAKVAVFPTKESGLPFLKENNAWGFVRVGSEFEYVAMYVTGDVRQVKYFATVKDVVPPEEAELSRPIEEYADGAKIADDKMVIRFEPESLYELDDPVPYETKYPQGLRYTILGALRSAETTDDML
;
A
#
# COMPACT_ATOMS: atom_id res chain seq x y z
N MET A 1 -29.73 32.58 -11.89
CA MET A 1 -29.69 32.00 -10.53
C MET A 1 -28.24 31.97 -10.09
N MET A 2 -27.85 32.80 -9.10
CA MET A 2 -26.57 32.60 -8.41
C MET A 2 -26.84 31.62 -7.27
N ASN A 3 -26.31 30.40 -7.38
CA ASN A 3 -26.36 29.38 -6.34
C ASN A 3 -25.52 29.84 -5.13
N LYS A 4 -26.10 30.68 -4.26
CA LYS A 4 -25.38 31.28 -3.13
C LYS A 4 -25.07 30.33 -1.97
N ASN A 5 -25.58 29.09 -1.99
CA ASN A 5 -25.48 28.14 -0.87
C ASN A 5 -25.01 26.72 -1.28
N VAL A 6 -24.41 26.55 -2.46
CA VAL A 6 -23.88 25.24 -2.88
C VAL A 6 -22.40 25.16 -2.53
N ASN A 7 -22.05 24.30 -1.57
CA ASN A 7 -20.67 24.14 -1.11
C ASN A 7 -19.91 23.03 -1.85
N TYR A 8 -20.62 22.13 -2.51
CA TYR A 8 -20.07 20.97 -3.20
C TYR A 8 -20.73 20.85 -4.57
N GLY A 9 -19.92 20.61 -5.61
CA GLY A 9 -20.41 20.46 -6.97
C GLY A 9 -19.72 19.30 -7.68
N VAL A 10 -20.48 18.58 -8.49
CA VAL A 10 -19.96 17.56 -9.41
C VAL A 10 -20.39 17.93 -10.82
N LEU A 11 -19.45 17.98 -11.75
CA LEU A 11 -19.70 18.18 -13.17
C LEU A 11 -19.36 16.90 -13.91
N THR A 12 -20.18 16.51 -14.89
CA THR A 12 -19.88 15.37 -15.75
C THR A 12 -20.27 15.63 -17.20
N ASN A 13 -19.50 15.07 -18.11
CA ASN A 13 -19.81 15.02 -19.55
C ASN A 13 -20.18 13.59 -20.02
N GLY A 14 -20.42 12.66 -19.08
CA GLY A 14 -20.69 11.25 -19.36
C GLY A 14 -19.45 10.40 -19.68
N LYS A 15 -18.26 10.97 -19.64
CA LYS A 15 -16.97 10.26 -19.73
C LYS A 15 -16.05 10.55 -18.54
N GLN A 16 -16.23 11.70 -17.92
CA GLN A 16 -15.35 12.26 -16.92
C GLN A 16 -16.18 13.00 -15.87
N TYR A 17 -15.71 12.96 -14.63
CA TYR A 17 -16.30 13.62 -13.46
C TYR A 17 -15.31 14.60 -12.87
N ARG A 18 -15.77 15.82 -12.64
CA ARG A 18 -15.01 16.85 -11.95
C ARG A 18 -15.69 17.24 -10.66
N PHE A 19 -14.93 17.21 -9.58
CA PHE A 19 -15.39 17.48 -8.23
C PHE A 19 -14.94 18.88 -7.82
N PHE A 20 -15.82 19.64 -7.18
CA PHE A 20 -15.57 21.01 -6.74
C PHE A 20 -16.01 21.24 -5.30
N GLN A 21 -15.24 22.02 -4.56
CA GLN A 21 -15.57 22.52 -3.24
C GLN A 21 -15.48 24.04 -3.23
N ARG A 22 -16.52 24.68 -2.69
CA ARG A 22 -16.53 26.11 -2.44
C ARG A 22 -16.00 26.38 -1.04
N ARG A 23 -14.91 27.13 -0.94
CA ARG A 23 -14.38 27.66 0.32
C ARG A 23 -14.66 29.15 0.43
N VAL A 24 -14.94 29.60 1.65
CA VAL A 24 -15.20 31.01 1.96
C VAL A 24 -14.20 31.44 3.03
N ASP A 25 -13.15 32.14 2.60
CA ASP A 25 -12.14 32.69 3.50
C ASP A 25 -12.35 34.19 3.66
N ALA A 26 -12.72 34.60 4.88
CA ALA A 26 -12.88 35.97 5.41
C ALA A 26 -13.80 36.95 4.64
N SER A 27 -13.80 36.94 3.30
CA SER A 27 -14.67 37.67 2.37
C SER A 27 -14.59 37.16 0.91
N ASN A 28 -13.66 36.24 0.59
CA ASN A 28 -13.47 35.70 -0.75
C ASN A 28 -14.09 34.32 -0.88
N VAL A 29 -14.86 34.12 -1.95
CA VAL A 29 -15.41 32.82 -2.33
C VAL A 29 -14.49 32.22 -3.39
N ASN A 30 -13.80 31.13 -3.06
CA ASN A 30 -13.00 30.37 -4.02
C ASN A 30 -13.67 29.02 -4.30
N VAL A 31 -13.72 28.62 -5.56
CA VAL A 31 -14.17 27.30 -5.97
C VAL A 31 -12.93 26.51 -6.38
N GLN A 32 -12.54 25.55 -5.55
CA GLN A 32 -11.42 24.68 -5.81
C GLN A 32 -11.90 23.41 -6.51
N GLN A 33 -11.16 23.00 -7.54
CA GLN A 33 -11.32 21.68 -8.14
C GLN A 33 -10.69 20.65 -7.22
N VAL A 34 -11.50 19.73 -6.71
CA VAL A 34 -11.11 18.65 -5.78
C VAL A 34 -10.86 17.35 -6.52
N GLY A 35 -10.92 17.32 -7.84
CA GLY A 35 -10.53 16.14 -8.59
C GLY A 35 -11.08 16.12 -9.99
N ASP A 36 -10.37 15.37 -10.81
CA ASP A 36 -10.80 14.96 -12.13
C ASP A 36 -10.66 13.44 -12.22
N VAL A 37 -11.71 12.75 -12.64
CA VAL A 37 -11.79 11.30 -12.61
C VAL A 37 -12.49 10.82 -13.88
N ASP A 38 -11.85 9.91 -14.61
CA ASP A 38 -12.52 9.24 -15.72
C ASP A 38 -13.62 8.31 -15.21
N LEU A 39 -14.72 8.19 -15.95
CA LEU A 39 -15.88 7.39 -15.55
C LEU A 39 -15.50 5.92 -15.25
N GLY A 40 -14.52 5.38 -15.98
CA GLY A 40 -14.00 4.03 -15.75
C GLY A 40 -13.25 3.87 -14.42
N ASP A 41 -12.64 4.95 -13.92
CA ASP A 41 -11.83 4.96 -12.71
C ASP A 41 -12.61 5.48 -11.49
N LEU A 42 -13.86 5.93 -11.68
CA LEU A 42 -14.74 6.38 -10.60
C LEU A 42 -14.89 5.35 -9.46
N PRO A 43 -15.06 4.03 -9.73
CA PRO A 43 -15.14 3.02 -8.66
C PRO A 43 -13.86 2.94 -7.80
N ASN A 44 -12.72 3.35 -8.35
CA ASN A 44 -11.41 3.35 -7.67
C ASN A 44 -11.14 4.66 -6.92
N ARG A 45 -12.14 5.56 -6.80
CA ARG A 45 -12.01 6.89 -6.16
C ARG A 45 -12.97 7.04 -4.98
N LEU A 46 -13.01 6.02 -4.12
CA LEU A 46 -13.95 5.90 -3.00
C LEU A 46 -13.85 7.08 -2.00
N ALA A 47 -12.65 7.58 -1.71
CA ALA A 47 -12.46 8.72 -0.82
C ALA A 47 -13.18 9.99 -1.30
N VAL A 48 -13.04 10.29 -2.60
CA VAL A 48 -13.72 11.42 -3.24
C VAL A 48 -15.21 11.16 -3.27
N LEU A 49 -15.68 9.95 -3.57
CA LEU A 49 -17.10 9.63 -3.60
C LEU A 49 -17.77 9.75 -2.22
N LYS A 50 -17.17 9.17 -1.18
CA LYS A 50 -17.63 9.25 0.23
C LYS A 50 -17.81 10.70 0.67
N ALA A 51 -16.89 11.57 0.29
CA ALA A 51 -16.96 12.98 0.63
C ALA A 51 -18.14 13.74 -0.02
N TYR A 52 -18.75 13.21 -1.08
CA TYR A 52 -19.94 13.78 -1.74
C TYR A 52 -21.24 13.05 -1.36
N GLU A 53 -21.18 12.07 -0.46
CA GLU A 53 -22.37 11.42 0.09
C GLU A 53 -23.14 12.37 1.01
N LYS A 54 -24.45 12.13 1.09
CA LYS A 54 -25.36 12.96 1.87
C LYS A 54 -24.96 13.00 3.35
N ASP A 55 -24.64 11.85 3.93
CA ASP A 55 -24.36 11.72 5.36
C ASP A 55 -23.06 12.43 5.75
N ALA A 56 -22.04 12.36 4.88
CA ALA A 56 -20.79 13.11 5.05
C ALA A 56 -21.00 14.64 4.96
N ILE A 57 -21.92 15.08 4.09
CA ILE A 57 -22.23 16.50 3.91
C ILE A 57 -23.01 17.04 5.12
N GLU A 58 -24.00 16.28 5.61
CA GLU A 58 -24.84 16.67 6.76
C GLU A 58 -24.06 16.66 8.08
N SER A 59 -23.10 15.74 8.24
CA SER A 59 -22.22 15.65 9.41
C SER A 59 -21.05 16.65 9.38
N GLY A 60 -20.74 17.23 8.22
CA GLY A 60 -19.58 18.11 8.01
C GLY A 60 -18.26 17.38 7.77
N GLU A 61 -18.28 16.05 7.72
CA GLU A 61 -17.13 15.19 7.44
C GLU A 61 -16.57 15.40 6.03
N SER A 62 -17.43 15.70 5.05
CA SER A 62 -17.04 16.07 3.68
C SER A 62 -15.96 17.16 3.64
N GLY A 63 -16.08 18.17 4.52
CA GLY A 63 -15.12 19.27 4.58
C GLY A 63 -13.72 18.80 4.97
N LYS A 64 -13.64 17.83 5.88
CA LYS A 64 -12.38 17.26 6.36
C LYS A 64 -11.75 16.36 5.32
N ILE A 65 -12.55 15.46 4.71
CA ILE A 65 -12.06 14.52 3.69
C ILE A 65 -11.53 15.28 2.47
N LEU A 66 -12.32 16.21 1.91
CA LEU A 66 -11.89 17.00 0.75
C LEU A 66 -10.72 17.93 1.10
N GLY A 67 -10.64 18.40 2.35
CA GLY A 67 -9.51 19.18 2.82
C GLY A 67 -8.21 18.41 2.80
N ARG A 68 -8.23 17.20 3.38
CA ARG A 68 -7.08 16.29 3.39
C ARG A 68 -6.63 15.92 1.97
N ILE A 69 -7.58 15.57 1.10
CA ILE A 69 -7.27 15.24 -0.31
C ILE A 69 -6.57 16.39 -1.03
N ASN A 70 -6.99 17.64 -0.80
CA ASN A 70 -6.35 18.80 -1.41
C ASN A 70 -4.94 19.04 -0.85
N GLU A 71 -4.76 18.96 0.47
CA GLU A 71 -3.43 19.11 1.10
C GLU A 71 -2.44 18.08 0.56
N LEU A 72 -2.87 16.83 0.44
CA LEU A 72 -2.07 15.74 -0.11
C LEU A 72 -1.69 16.01 -1.56
N ARG A 73 -2.61 16.51 -2.39
CA ARG A 73 -2.30 16.84 -3.78
C ARG A 73 -1.36 18.01 -3.94
N GLU A 74 -1.51 19.03 -3.12
CA GLU A 74 -0.58 20.15 -3.09
C GLU A 74 0.82 19.65 -2.70
N ALA A 75 0.92 18.82 -1.66
CA ALA A 75 2.18 18.21 -1.24
C ALA A 75 2.80 17.36 -2.36
N ARG A 76 2.01 16.50 -3.02
CA ARG A 76 2.41 15.69 -4.17
C ARG A 76 2.96 16.57 -5.30
N GLN A 77 2.23 17.61 -5.67
CA GLN A 77 2.62 18.50 -6.76
C GLN A 77 3.95 19.20 -6.45
N THR A 78 4.15 19.65 -5.21
CA THR A 78 5.43 20.22 -4.76
C THR A 78 6.55 19.18 -4.80
N LEU A 79 6.32 17.97 -4.30
CA LEU A 79 7.32 16.90 -4.31
C LEU A 79 7.73 16.49 -5.73
N GLU A 80 6.79 16.41 -6.67
CA GLU A 80 7.08 16.11 -8.08
C GLU A 80 7.82 17.25 -8.77
N ALA A 81 7.41 18.50 -8.54
CA ALA A 81 8.02 19.66 -9.18
C ALA A 81 9.46 19.92 -8.69
N ASP A 82 9.69 19.74 -7.39
CA ASP A 82 10.94 20.09 -6.73
C ASP A 82 11.82 18.84 -6.43
N LYS A 83 11.51 17.69 -7.04
CA LYS A 83 12.15 16.39 -6.75
C LYS A 83 13.68 16.44 -6.77
N ASP A 84 14.25 16.95 -7.85
CA ASP A 84 15.70 16.98 -8.03
C ASP A 84 16.37 17.94 -7.03
N ASP A 85 15.76 19.10 -6.78
CA ASP A 85 16.29 20.11 -5.86
C ASP A 85 16.22 19.60 -4.41
N LEU A 86 15.09 19.03 -3.99
CA LEU A 86 14.91 18.41 -2.67
C LEU A 86 15.88 17.25 -2.46
N ALA A 87 16.10 16.41 -3.46
CA ALA A 87 17.04 15.29 -3.36
C ALA A 87 18.49 15.77 -3.15
N VAL A 88 18.87 16.86 -3.81
CA VAL A 88 20.18 17.49 -3.64
C VAL A 88 20.30 18.14 -2.26
N GLU A 89 19.26 18.79 -1.74
CA GLU A 89 19.29 19.35 -0.39
C GLU A 89 19.44 18.26 0.69
N LEU A 90 18.67 17.16 0.56
CA LEU A 90 18.76 16.00 1.44
C LEU A 90 20.13 15.33 1.37
N SER A 91 20.68 15.12 0.17
CA SER A 91 21.98 14.49 0.00
C SER A 91 23.11 15.34 0.54
N ASN A 92 23.07 16.66 0.34
CA ASN A 92 24.04 17.59 0.90
C ASN A 92 24.00 17.60 2.43
N THR A 93 22.81 17.53 3.03
CA THR A 93 22.67 17.44 4.49
C THR A 93 23.37 16.19 5.03
N LEU A 94 23.13 15.03 4.40
CA LEU A 94 23.76 13.76 4.80
C LEU A 94 25.27 13.74 4.52
N ALA A 95 25.71 14.31 3.40
CA ALA A 95 27.13 14.41 3.05
C ALA A 95 27.91 15.29 4.04
N ASN A 96 27.33 16.43 4.43
CA ASN A 96 27.93 17.36 5.38
C ASN A 96 28.04 16.77 6.79
N GLU A 97 27.03 16.03 7.25
CA GLU A 97 27.01 15.44 8.60
C GLU A 97 27.83 14.14 8.71
N ILE A 98 27.90 13.35 7.63
CA ILE A 98 28.51 12.02 7.66
C ILE A 98 29.81 12.00 6.85
N SER A 99 29.72 12.18 5.54
CA SER A 99 30.87 12.19 4.62
C SER A 99 30.48 12.56 3.19
N ASP A 100 31.29 13.39 2.53
CA ASP A 100 31.16 13.65 1.08
C ASP A 100 31.24 12.38 0.21
N ALA A 101 31.88 11.31 0.72
CA ALA A 101 32.02 10.05 0.00
C ALA A 101 30.67 9.36 -0.30
N ILE A 102 29.61 9.69 0.45
CA ILE A 102 28.28 9.12 0.26
C ILE A 102 27.34 10.02 -0.55
N SER A 103 27.78 11.20 -1.01
CA SER A 103 26.92 12.20 -1.67
C SER A 103 26.14 11.62 -2.86
N SER A 104 26.79 10.87 -3.74
CA SER A 104 26.14 10.23 -4.89
C SER A 104 25.15 9.14 -4.48
N LEU A 105 25.44 8.36 -3.44
CA LEU A 105 24.52 7.33 -2.93
C LEU A 105 23.32 7.98 -2.23
N ALA A 106 23.57 9.03 -1.45
CA ALA A 106 22.55 9.79 -0.73
C ALA A 106 21.59 10.50 -1.69
N GLU A 107 22.08 11.05 -2.81
CA GLU A 107 21.21 11.65 -3.83
C GLU A 107 20.27 10.62 -4.47
N THR A 108 20.79 9.45 -4.87
CA THR A 108 19.95 8.37 -5.40
C THR A 108 18.90 7.92 -4.39
N GLN A 109 19.30 7.69 -3.14
CA GLN A 109 18.37 7.29 -2.08
C GLN A 109 17.34 8.37 -1.74
N ALA A 110 17.70 9.66 -1.82
CA ALA A 110 16.77 10.76 -1.61
C ALA A 110 15.75 10.87 -2.74
N LYS A 111 16.15 10.68 -4.01
CA LYS A 111 15.23 10.62 -5.14
C LYS A 111 14.23 9.47 -5.00
N GLU A 112 14.72 8.28 -4.63
CA GLU A 112 13.87 7.12 -4.35
C GLU A 112 12.94 7.32 -3.14
N MET A 113 13.39 8.07 -2.13
CA MET A 113 12.54 8.42 -0.98
C MET A 113 11.43 9.39 -1.39
N ILE A 114 11.73 10.38 -2.22
CA ILE A 114 10.73 11.34 -2.73
C ILE A 114 9.73 10.62 -3.63
N ASP A 115 10.19 9.72 -4.51
CA ASP A 115 9.31 8.90 -5.34
C ASP A 115 8.36 8.04 -4.51
N ARG A 116 8.89 7.36 -3.49
CA ARG A 116 8.07 6.60 -2.53
C ARG A 116 7.04 7.48 -1.83
N LEU A 117 7.42 8.68 -1.41
CA LEU A 117 6.50 9.59 -0.72
C LEU A 117 5.40 10.10 -1.65
N VAL A 118 5.72 10.37 -2.92
CA VAL A 118 4.72 10.72 -3.95
C VAL A 118 3.74 9.56 -4.15
N GLU A 119 4.25 8.33 -4.24
CA GLU A 119 3.43 7.12 -4.37
C GLU A 119 2.54 6.88 -3.13
N ASP A 120 3.08 7.05 -1.92
CA ASP A 120 2.32 6.93 -0.67
C ASP A 120 1.18 7.96 -0.64
N ILE A 121 1.46 9.19 -1.04
CA ILE A 121 0.46 10.26 -1.13
C ILE A 121 -0.60 9.93 -2.19
N ASP A 122 -0.22 9.42 -3.36
CA ASP A 122 -1.17 8.99 -4.39
C ASP A 122 -2.07 7.88 -3.89
N SER A 123 -1.52 6.92 -3.16
CA SER A 123 -2.29 5.88 -2.51
C SER A 123 -3.26 6.46 -1.46
N GLU A 124 -2.88 7.45 -0.66
CA GLU A 124 -3.77 8.08 0.33
C GLU A 124 -4.87 8.94 -0.31
N ILE A 125 -4.62 9.51 -1.49
CA ILE A 125 -5.62 10.26 -2.26
C ILE A 125 -6.63 9.32 -2.91
N ASP A 126 -6.15 8.19 -3.43
CA ASP A 126 -6.94 7.24 -4.20
C ASP A 126 -7.69 6.24 -3.30
N THR A 127 -7.14 5.95 -2.12
CA THR A 127 -7.68 5.02 -1.12
C THR A 127 -8.16 5.82 0.09
N ASP A 128 -9.46 5.76 0.36
CA ASP A 128 -10.14 6.18 1.60
C ASP A 128 -9.48 7.28 2.46
N GLY A 129 -10.11 8.46 2.47
CA GLY A 129 -9.87 9.53 3.44
C GLY A 129 -10.31 9.18 4.88
N GLY A 130 -9.88 8.04 5.40
CA GLY A 130 -9.93 7.64 6.80
C GLY A 130 -8.54 7.23 7.24
N GLY A 131 -7.90 8.04 8.07
CA GLY A 131 -6.53 7.82 8.54
C GLY A 131 -6.29 6.39 9.03
N GLY A 132 -5.50 5.67 8.25
CA GLY A 132 -5.04 4.32 8.53
C GLY A 132 -4.06 4.01 7.40
N THR A 133 -2.77 4.10 7.70
CA THR A 133 -1.73 3.43 6.94
C THR A 133 -2.27 2.12 6.38
N ASP A 134 -2.35 1.96 5.07
CA ASP A 134 -2.48 0.67 4.39
C ASP A 134 -1.12 -0.06 4.50
N ASP A 135 -0.59 -0.09 5.73
CA ASP A 135 0.45 -1.00 6.14
C ASP A 135 -0.24 -2.36 6.25
N PRO A 136 0.12 -3.35 5.42
CA PRO A 136 -0.20 -4.71 5.76
C PRO A 136 0.60 -5.05 7.03
N ILE A 137 -0.05 -4.87 8.18
CA ILE A 137 0.44 -5.09 9.54
C ILE A 137 1.78 -4.36 9.81
N GLY A 138 1.67 -3.06 10.10
CA GLY A 138 2.81 -2.23 10.48
C GLY A 138 2.52 -0.94 11.24
N GLY A 139 1.26 -0.64 11.53
CA GLY A 139 0.84 0.61 12.21
C GLY A 139 0.60 0.51 13.72
N GLY A 140 1.00 -0.58 14.39
CA GLY A 140 0.88 -0.74 15.84
C GLY A 140 2.23 -0.60 16.51
N GLY A 141 2.46 0.51 17.21
CA GLY A 141 3.71 0.85 17.93
C GLY A 141 4.03 0.00 19.17
N GLY A 142 3.76 -1.30 19.12
CA GLY A 142 4.22 -2.29 20.10
C GLY A 142 4.49 -3.59 19.37
N GLY A 143 5.76 -4.00 19.31
CA GLY A 143 6.15 -5.26 18.68
C GLY A 143 5.44 -6.42 19.38
N ILE A 144 4.41 -6.97 18.74
CA ILE A 144 3.77 -8.19 19.19
C ILE A 144 4.71 -9.33 18.83
N GLU A 145 5.20 -10.04 19.84
CA GLU A 145 5.88 -11.31 19.60
C GLU A 145 4.83 -12.36 19.17
N PRO A 146 5.13 -13.18 18.15
CA PRO A 146 4.22 -14.22 17.69
C PRO A 146 4.07 -15.27 18.79
N SER A 147 2.84 -15.69 19.09
CA SER A 147 2.60 -16.74 20.08
C SER A 147 3.01 -18.13 19.57
N ASP A 148 2.90 -18.32 18.26
CA ASP A 148 3.25 -19.55 17.55
C ASP A 148 4.06 -19.25 16.29
N ASN A 149 4.78 -20.26 15.79
CA ASN A 149 5.59 -20.14 14.58
C ASN A 149 5.28 -21.30 13.62
N HIS A 150 4.52 -21.01 12.58
CA HIS A 150 4.10 -21.95 11.54
C HIS A 150 5.10 -22.09 10.38
N ILE A 151 6.31 -21.53 10.49
CA ILE A 151 7.37 -21.78 9.51
C ILE A 151 7.75 -23.26 9.56
N ALA A 152 7.43 -23.99 8.50
CA ALA A 152 7.70 -25.42 8.32
C ALA A 152 9.20 -25.73 8.20
N GLY A 153 9.99 -24.73 7.82
CA GLY A 153 11.44 -24.83 7.75
C GLY A 153 12.00 -23.89 6.68
N ARG A 154 13.12 -24.34 6.10
CA ARG A 154 13.79 -23.66 5.00
C ARG A 154 13.66 -24.48 3.73
N ILE A 155 13.48 -23.80 2.60
CA ILE A 155 13.39 -24.42 1.28
C ILE A 155 14.23 -23.63 0.29
N ARG A 156 14.85 -24.32 -0.68
CA ARG A 156 15.43 -23.63 -1.84
C ARG A 156 14.37 -23.38 -2.89
N ARG A 157 14.47 -22.29 -3.64
CA ARG A 157 13.54 -21.99 -4.73
C ARG A 157 13.46 -23.11 -5.75
N ALA A 158 14.58 -23.73 -6.09
CA ALA A 158 14.63 -24.89 -7.00
C ALA A 158 13.93 -26.17 -6.46
N GLU A 159 13.63 -26.24 -5.16
CA GLU A 159 12.97 -27.39 -4.51
C GLU A 159 11.47 -27.18 -4.32
N MET A 160 10.93 -26.01 -4.68
CA MET A 160 9.49 -25.74 -4.65
C MET A 160 8.78 -26.70 -5.60
N ASP A 161 7.69 -27.33 -5.18
CA ASP A 161 6.83 -28.13 -6.04
C ASP A 161 5.78 -27.25 -6.74
N GLY A 162 5.40 -27.60 -7.98
CA GLY A 162 4.38 -26.87 -8.75
C GLY A 162 4.72 -26.66 -10.22
N ASP A 163 3.73 -26.26 -11.00
CA ASP A 163 3.87 -25.88 -12.41
C ASP A 163 4.61 -24.54 -12.55
N ASP A 164 5.50 -24.40 -13.53
CA ASP A 164 6.27 -23.16 -13.74
C ASP A 164 5.36 -21.98 -14.13
N ASP A 165 4.21 -22.23 -14.75
CA ASP A 165 3.22 -21.20 -15.13
C ASP A 165 2.24 -20.90 -13.98
N ALA A 166 2.32 -21.60 -12.86
CA ALA A 166 1.46 -21.39 -11.71
C ALA A 166 1.65 -19.98 -11.13
N LYS A 167 0.55 -19.34 -10.75
CA LYS A 167 0.56 -17.92 -10.40
C LYS A 167 0.95 -17.70 -8.95
N VAL A 168 1.88 -16.78 -8.73
CA VAL A 168 2.39 -16.38 -7.41
C VAL A 168 1.99 -14.94 -7.13
N ALA A 169 1.32 -14.70 -6.01
CA ALA A 169 1.08 -13.38 -5.47
C ALA A 169 2.27 -12.92 -4.62
N VAL A 170 2.89 -11.81 -5.00
CA VAL A 170 4.03 -11.22 -4.27
C VAL A 170 3.53 -10.03 -3.46
N PHE A 171 3.59 -10.14 -2.13
CA PHE A 171 3.18 -9.09 -1.20
C PHE A 171 4.39 -8.42 -0.56
N PRO A 172 4.43 -7.07 -0.51
CA PRO A 172 5.35 -6.39 0.38
C PRO A 172 4.89 -6.50 1.83
N THR A 173 5.86 -6.61 2.73
CA THR A 173 5.65 -6.52 4.18
C THR A 173 6.84 -5.87 4.86
N LYS A 174 6.63 -5.21 5.99
CA LYS A 174 7.71 -4.81 6.90
C LYS A 174 8.00 -5.95 7.88
N GLU A 175 9.13 -5.88 8.58
CA GLU A 175 9.44 -6.87 9.63
C GLU A 175 8.36 -6.95 10.72
N SER A 176 7.64 -5.86 10.97
CA SER A 176 6.49 -5.78 11.87
C SER A 176 5.30 -6.67 11.47
N GLY A 177 5.19 -7.06 10.20
CA GLY A 177 4.13 -7.95 9.71
C GLY A 177 4.45 -9.43 9.84
N LEU A 178 5.73 -9.76 10.09
CA LEU A 178 6.19 -11.15 10.21
C LEU A 178 5.60 -11.92 11.41
N PRO A 179 5.34 -11.30 12.58
CA PRO A 179 4.63 -11.97 13.67
C PRO A 179 3.27 -12.52 13.23
N PHE A 180 2.46 -11.74 12.51
CA PHE A 180 1.17 -12.22 12.01
C PHE A 180 1.31 -13.41 11.06
N LEU A 181 2.24 -13.31 10.11
CA LEU A 181 2.52 -14.35 9.13
C LEU A 181 2.86 -15.68 9.82
N LYS A 182 3.76 -15.62 10.80
CA LYS A 182 4.25 -16.76 11.57
C LYS A 182 3.19 -17.36 12.47
N GLU A 183 2.38 -16.51 13.12
CA GLU A 183 1.40 -16.94 14.11
C GLU A 183 0.12 -17.50 13.50
N ASN A 184 -0.30 -17.01 12.32
CA ASN A 184 -1.59 -17.37 11.74
C ASN A 184 -1.47 -18.32 10.53
N ASN A 185 -0.26 -18.63 10.05
CA ASN A 185 -0.04 -19.35 8.79
C ASN A 185 -0.87 -18.73 7.64
N ALA A 186 -0.91 -17.41 7.59
CA ALA A 186 -1.80 -16.65 6.73
C ALA A 186 -1.25 -15.26 6.43
N TRP A 187 -1.78 -14.62 5.40
CA TRP A 187 -1.54 -13.22 5.08
C TRP A 187 -2.86 -12.44 5.00
N GLY A 188 -2.99 -11.39 5.80
CA GLY A 188 -4.28 -10.81 6.15
C GLY A 188 -4.45 -9.35 5.72
N PHE A 189 -5.72 -8.95 5.65
CA PHE A 189 -6.18 -7.58 5.40
C PHE A 189 -5.72 -7.01 4.04
N VAL A 190 -5.72 -7.87 3.02
CA VAL A 190 -5.33 -7.53 1.66
C VAL A 190 -6.49 -7.64 0.69
N ARG A 191 -6.45 -6.85 -0.38
CA ARG A 191 -7.36 -7.01 -1.51
C ARG A 191 -6.79 -8.04 -2.48
N VAL A 192 -7.65 -8.93 -2.97
CA VAL A 192 -7.28 -9.97 -3.94
C VAL A 192 -7.98 -9.70 -5.26
N GLY A 193 -7.19 -9.42 -6.30
CA GLY A 193 -7.70 -9.08 -7.64
C GLY A 193 -7.72 -10.25 -8.64
N SER A 194 -7.15 -11.39 -8.29
CA SER A 194 -7.08 -12.58 -9.16
C SER A 194 -6.79 -13.82 -8.32
N GLU A 195 -7.10 -15.00 -8.85
CA GLU A 195 -6.67 -16.27 -8.26
C GLU A 195 -5.15 -16.47 -8.42
N PHE A 196 -4.55 -17.16 -7.46
CA PHE A 196 -3.15 -17.54 -7.39
C PHE A 196 -3.00 -18.76 -6.48
N GLU A 197 -1.98 -19.57 -6.76
CA GLU A 197 -1.73 -20.84 -6.05
C GLU A 197 -0.70 -20.66 -4.95
N TYR A 198 0.14 -19.64 -5.06
CA TYR A 198 1.26 -19.41 -4.15
C TYR A 198 1.35 -17.95 -3.71
N VAL A 199 1.93 -17.75 -2.54
CA VAL A 199 2.28 -16.44 -2.00
C VAL A 199 3.78 -16.36 -1.79
N ALA A 200 4.37 -15.22 -2.16
CA ALA A 200 5.74 -14.86 -1.83
C ALA A 200 5.76 -13.52 -1.07
N MET A 201 6.58 -13.43 -0.02
CA MET A 201 6.68 -12.24 0.82
C MET A 201 7.98 -11.49 0.56
N TYR A 202 7.86 -10.28 0.02
CA TYR A 202 8.96 -9.33 -0.06
C TYR A 202 9.06 -8.54 1.24
N VAL A 203 10.14 -8.75 2.00
CA VAL A 203 10.37 -8.03 3.25
C VAL A 203 11.11 -6.74 2.94
N THR A 204 10.44 -5.62 3.17
CA THR A 204 10.90 -4.23 3.01
C THR A 204 11.80 -3.80 4.19
N GLY A 205 12.23 -2.53 4.20
CA GLY A 205 13.11 -2.00 5.24
C GLY A 205 14.57 -2.40 5.01
N ASP A 206 15.24 -2.89 6.03
CA ASP A 206 16.65 -3.29 5.95
C ASP A 206 16.86 -4.64 5.24
N VAL A 207 15.80 -5.43 5.11
CA VAL A 207 15.88 -6.82 4.61
C VAL A 207 15.91 -6.89 3.07
N ARG A 208 15.03 -6.12 2.40
CA ARG A 208 14.95 -5.92 0.94
C ARG A 208 15.08 -7.20 0.09
N GLN A 209 14.28 -8.21 0.38
CA GLN A 209 14.32 -9.47 -0.37
C GLN A 209 12.99 -10.24 -0.27
N VAL A 210 12.70 -11.06 -1.29
CA VAL A 210 11.66 -12.09 -1.20
C VAL A 210 12.19 -13.19 -0.29
N LYS A 211 11.56 -13.35 0.88
CA LYS A 211 12.10 -14.18 1.97
C LYS A 211 11.22 -15.35 2.37
N TYR A 212 9.90 -15.23 2.20
CA TYR A 212 8.98 -16.31 2.57
C TYR A 212 8.14 -16.74 1.38
N PHE A 213 7.75 -18.00 1.38
CA PHE A 213 6.92 -18.62 0.35
C PHE A 213 5.90 -19.54 1.01
N ALA A 214 4.69 -19.59 0.48
CA ALA A 214 3.65 -20.49 0.96
C ALA A 214 2.68 -20.92 -0.14
N THR A 215 2.10 -22.11 0.01
CA THR A 215 1.00 -22.60 -0.84
C THR A 215 -0.32 -22.10 -0.29
N VAL A 216 -1.17 -21.56 -1.15
CA VAL A 216 -2.48 -21.03 -0.76
C VAL A 216 -3.46 -22.18 -0.58
N LYS A 217 -4.14 -22.20 0.56
CA LYS A 217 -5.28 -23.08 0.82
C LYS A 217 -6.57 -22.46 0.28
N ASP A 218 -6.88 -21.26 0.74
CA ASP A 218 -8.06 -20.49 0.34
C ASP A 218 -7.93 -19.01 0.73
N VAL A 219 -8.83 -18.19 0.17
CA VAL A 219 -8.95 -16.76 0.47
C VAL A 219 -10.33 -16.51 1.05
N VAL A 220 -10.39 -16.06 2.30
CA VAL A 220 -11.62 -15.94 3.08
C VAL A 220 -11.77 -14.55 3.71
N PRO A 221 -12.98 -14.11 4.04
CA PRO A 221 -13.17 -12.91 4.84
C PRO A 221 -12.50 -13.04 6.23
N PRO A 222 -12.09 -11.93 6.88
CA PRO A 222 -11.43 -11.96 8.18
C PRO A 222 -12.20 -12.71 9.27
N GLU A 223 -13.53 -12.60 9.26
CA GLU A 223 -14.44 -13.29 10.18
C GLU A 223 -14.38 -14.83 10.08
N GLU A 224 -14.02 -15.35 8.90
CA GLU A 224 -13.92 -16.80 8.60
C GLU A 224 -12.48 -17.32 8.71
N ALA A 225 -11.52 -16.43 8.95
CA ALA A 225 -10.09 -16.76 8.88
C ALA A 225 -9.59 -17.57 10.09
N GLU A 226 -10.36 -17.65 11.18
CA GLU A 226 -10.00 -18.34 12.42
C GLU A 226 -8.61 -17.92 12.96
N LEU A 227 -8.37 -16.60 13.00
CA LEU A 227 -7.10 -16.05 13.46
C LEU A 227 -6.79 -16.41 14.93
N SER A 228 -5.50 -16.53 15.26
CA SER A 228 -5.02 -16.90 16.59
C SER A 228 -5.39 -15.87 17.68
N ARG A 229 -5.68 -14.63 17.28
CA ARG A 229 -6.13 -13.54 18.14
C ARG A 229 -7.29 -12.78 17.49
N PRO A 230 -8.06 -12.02 18.27
CA PRO A 230 -9.04 -11.09 17.74
C PRO A 230 -8.41 -10.15 16.71
N ILE A 231 -9.17 -9.82 15.67
CA ILE A 231 -8.75 -8.97 14.56
C ILE A 231 -8.21 -7.63 15.06
N GLU A 232 -8.84 -7.08 16.11
CA GLU A 232 -8.52 -5.79 16.73
C GLU A 232 -7.11 -5.74 17.35
N GLU A 233 -6.52 -6.89 17.65
CA GLU A 233 -5.13 -6.98 18.13
C GLU A 233 -4.11 -6.88 17.00
N TYR A 234 -4.50 -7.17 15.76
CA TYR A 234 -3.63 -7.12 14.58
C TYR A 234 -3.81 -5.84 13.77
N ALA A 235 -5.05 -5.38 13.65
CA ALA A 235 -5.42 -4.19 12.90
C ALA A 235 -6.62 -3.53 13.60
N ASP A 236 -6.72 -2.21 13.53
CA ASP A 236 -7.87 -1.50 14.08
C ASP A 236 -9.15 -1.98 13.36
N GLY A 237 -9.95 -2.85 14.00
CA GLY A 237 -11.08 -3.55 13.39
C GLY A 237 -12.12 -2.63 12.78
N ALA A 238 -12.23 -1.39 13.29
CA ALA A 238 -13.09 -0.35 12.73
C ALA A 238 -12.62 0.22 11.37
N LYS A 239 -11.42 -0.16 10.92
CA LYS A 239 -10.78 0.30 9.67
C LYS A 239 -10.62 -0.78 8.62
N ILE A 240 -11.02 -2.02 8.90
CA ILE A 240 -10.93 -3.10 7.92
C ILE A 240 -12.14 -2.97 7.00
N ALA A 241 -11.89 -2.51 5.78
CA ALA A 241 -12.92 -2.42 4.76
C ALA A 241 -13.49 -3.83 4.44
N ASP A 242 -14.78 -3.89 4.11
CA ASP A 242 -15.51 -5.14 3.83
C ASP A 242 -14.92 -5.97 2.68
N ASP A 243 -14.05 -5.37 1.86
CA ASP A 243 -13.38 -6.00 0.72
C ASP A 243 -11.99 -6.55 1.04
N LYS A 244 -11.54 -6.45 2.29
CA LYS A 244 -10.27 -7.02 2.75
C LYS A 244 -10.44 -8.50 3.04
N MET A 245 -9.48 -9.30 2.59
CA MET A 245 -9.47 -10.75 2.70
C MET A 245 -8.25 -11.22 3.50
N VAL A 246 -8.35 -12.45 4.00
CA VAL A 246 -7.25 -13.22 4.58
C VAL A 246 -6.96 -14.42 3.69
N ILE A 247 -5.71 -14.55 3.28
CA ILE A 247 -5.18 -15.66 2.50
C ILE A 247 -4.64 -16.68 3.51
N ARG A 248 -5.27 -17.83 3.62
CA ARG A 248 -4.79 -18.91 4.48
C ARG A 248 -3.87 -19.81 3.68
N PHE A 249 -2.77 -20.24 4.29
CA PHE A 249 -1.85 -21.16 3.67
C PHE A 249 -2.21 -22.61 4.01
N GLU A 250 -1.79 -23.52 3.14
CA GLU A 250 -1.84 -24.94 3.46
C GLU A 250 -1.00 -25.22 4.72
N PRO A 251 -1.44 -26.14 5.59
CA PRO A 251 -0.64 -26.55 6.75
C PRO A 251 0.76 -27.00 6.31
N GLU A 252 1.78 -26.58 7.06
CA GLU A 252 3.19 -26.92 6.79
C GLU A 252 3.70 -26.47 5.40
N SER A 253 3.07 -25.45 4.81
CA SER A 253 3.50 -24.90 3.51
C SER A 253 4.26 -23.56 3.60
N LEU A 254 4.28 -22.91 4.77
CA LEU A 254 5.01 -21.65 4.96
C LEU A 254 6.51 -21.93 5.19
N TYR A 255 7.35 -21.53 4.25
CA TYR A 255 8.80 -21.69 4.30
C TYR A 255 9.53 -20.35 4.30
N GLU A 256 10.70 -20.33 4.95
CA GLU A 256 11.74 -19.32 4.70
C GLU A 256 12.62 -19.78 3.54
N LEU A 257 12.96 -18.88 2.62
CA LEU A 257 13.83 -19.20 1.49
C LEU A 257 15.30 -19.26 1.94
N ASP A 258 15.98 -20.35 1.58
CA ASP A 258 17.43 -20.49 1.78
C ASP A 258 18.23 -19.65 0.77
N ASP A 259 17.66 -19.42 -0.42
CA ASP A 259 18.17 -18.61 -1.51
C ASP A 259 17.18 -17.47 -1.84
N PRO A 260 17.00 -16.50 -0.92
CA PRO A 260 16.05 -15.41 -1.10
C PRO A 260 16.36 -14.57 -2.35
N VAL A 261 15.35 -13.92 -2.92
CA VAL A 261 15.52 -13.05 -4.09
C VAL A 261 15.85 -11.63 -3.63
N PRO A 262 17.09 -11.14 -3.82
CA PRO A 262 17.49 -9.80 -3.39
C PRO A 262 16.86 -8.71 -4.27
N TYR A 263 16.67 -7.54 -3.67
CA TYR A 263 16.33 -6.32 -4.38
C TYR A 263 17.43 -5.86 -5.34
N GLU A 264 17.06 -5.32 -6.50
CA GLU A 264 17.96 -4.57 -7.39
C GLU A 264 17.45 -3.15 -7.73
N THR A 265 16.40 -3.03 -8.56
CA THR A 265 15.81 -1.70 -8.86
C THR A 265 14.30 -1.66 -8.67
N LYS A 266 13.62 -2.79 -8.84
CA LYS A 266 12.18 -2.92 -8.67
C LYS A 266 11.85 -3.72 -7.44
N TYR A 267 10.74 -3.39 -6.81
CA TYR A 267 10.15 -4.20 -5.75
C TYR A 267 8.64 -4.00 -5.74
N PRO A 268 7.87 -4.91 -5.12
CA PRO A 268 6.42 -4.79 -5.11
C PRO A 268 6.02 -3.68 -4.14
N GLN A 269 5.47 -2.57 -4.65
CA GLN A 269 4.86 -1.49 -3.84
C GLN A 269 3.44 -1.81 -3.34
N GLY A 270 2.93 -2.95 -3.76
CA GLY A 270 1.62 -3.50 -3.42
C GLY A 270 1.55 -4.92 -3.98
N LEU A 271 0.37 -5.53 -3.98
CA LEU A 271 0.19 -6.86 -4.56
C LEU A 271 0.63 -6.88 -6.03
N ARG A 272 1.68 -7.67 -6.32
CA ARG A 272 2.13 -7.99 -7.68
C ARG A 272 1.91 -9.47 -7.97
N TYR A 273 1.86 -9.82 -9.24
CA TYR A 273 1.79 -11.22 -9.67
C TYR A 273 3.01 -11.57 -10.49
N THR A 274 3.50 -12.78 -10.28
CA THR A 274 4.51 -13.42 -11.10
C THR A 274 4.13 -14.90 -11.32
N ILE A 275 4.99 -15.67 -11.96
CA ILE A 275 4.82 -17.11 -12.12
C ILE A 275 5.89 -17.88 -11.34
N LEU A 276 5.59 -19.11 -10.96
CA LEU A 276 6.48 -19.92 -10.11
C LEU A 276 7.84 -20.15 -10.77
N GLY A 277 7.88 -20.37 -12.09
CA GLY A 277 9.12 -20.51 -12.85
C GLY A 277 10.02 -19.27 -12.75
N ALA A 278 9.44 -18.07 -12.85
CA ALA A 278 10.17 -16.81 -12.70
C ALA A 278 10.71 -16.63 -11.29
N LEU A 279 9.89 -16.93 -10.26
CA LEU A 279 10.36 -16.94 -8.88
C LEU A 279 11.50 -17.94 -8.68
N ARG A 280 11.44 -19.14 -9.27
CA ARG A 280 12.47 -20.18 -9.15
C ARG A 280 13.82 -19.75 -9.70
N SER A 281 13.83 -19.02 -10.83
CA SER A 281 15.04 -18.66 -11.55
C SER A 281 15.56 -17.24 -11.30
N ALA A 282 14.78 -16.37 -10.66
CA ALA A 282 15.15 -14.96 -10.47
C ALA A 282 16.51 -14.78 -9.78
N GLU A 283 17.39 -13.96 -10.32
CA GLU A 283 18.60 -13.53 -9.63
C GLU A 283 18.30 -12.33 -8.74
N THR A 284 17.43 -11.43 -9.21
CA THR A 284 16.97 -10.27 -8.46
C THR A 284 15.45 -10.08 -8.61
N THR A 285 14.89 -9.15 -7.84
CA THR A 285 13.47 -8.79 -7.94
C THR A 285 13.09 -8.28 -9.33
N ASP A 286 14.04 -7.77 -10.13
CA ASP A 286 13.80 -7.25 -11.47
C ASP A 286 13.42 -8.35 -12.49
N ASP A 287 13.85 -9.59 -12.25
CA ASP A 287 13.59 -10.74 -13.11
C ASP A 287 12.15 -11.28 -12.99
N MET A 288 11.49 -10.97 -11.87
CA MET A 288 10.18 -11.51 -11.52
C MET A 288 9.08 -10.45 -11.38
N LEU A 289 9.42 -9.16 -11.45
CA LEU A 289 8.51 -8.00 -11.29
C LEU A 289 8.51 -7.04 -12.50
#